data_AF-A0A382RSM0-F1
#
_entry.id   AF-A0A382RSM0-F1
#
_cell.length_a   1.000
_cell.length_b   1.000
_cell.length_c   1.000
_cell.angle_alpha   90.00
_cell.angle_beta   90.00
_cell.angle_gamma   90.00
#
_symmetry.space_group_name_H-M   'P 1'
#
loop_
_entity.id
_entity.type
_entity.pdbx_description
1 polymer ?
#
loop_
_entity_poly.entity_id
_entity_poly.type
_entity_poly.pdbx_seq_one_letter_code
_entity_poly.pdbx_strand_id
1 'polypeptide(L)'
;MPARTGQEYINGLKEHPREVWIDGERVEDVTTHPALRNGVKSVAALYDMQHDPEMREEMTYASPTTGDPVGLSFMIPQTVEDLELRRNMMTRWAWASCGMMGRSPDFLNVIFAAWAGASDFFAQDRPEFKQNVSNYYEYVRENDLTLTHALLNLQRRRGASATDTVSEEVALTVVKETGAGVVLRGSRLLATLGPISDELAI
;
A
#
# COMPACT_ATOMS: atom_id res chain seq x y z
N MET A 1 -4.59 19.77 -0.54
CA MET A 1 -3.29 19.14 -0.24
C MET A 1 -3.49 17.65 -0.41
N PRO A 2 -2.81 17.03 -1.38
CA PRO A 2 -2.80 15.58 -1.61
C PRO A 2 -2.42 14.73 -0.39
N ALA A 3 -1.43 15.17 0.39
CA ALA A 3 -1.06 14.50 1.63
C ALA A 3 -2.26 14.50 2.61
N ARG A 4 -2.76 13.31 2.90
CA ARG A 4 -3.99 13.08 3.66
C ARG A 4 -3.81 13.40 5.13
N THR A 5 -4.89 13.81 5.78
CA THR A 5 -5.06 13.79 7.24
C THR A 5 -5.47 12.39 7.70
N GLY A 6 -5.29 12.10 8.98
CA GLY A 6 -5.75 10.85 9.58
C GLY A 6 -7.26 10.66 9.46
N GLN A 7 -8.03 11.75 9.53
CA GLN A 7 -9.48 11.70 9.35
C GLN A 7 -9.88 11.36 7.92
N GLU A 8 -9.18 11.90 6.91
CA GLU A 8 -9.41 11.55 5.50
C GLU A 8 -9.09 10.07 5.23
N TYR A 9 -8.01 9.54 5.80
CA TYR A 9 -7.72 8.10 5.75
C TYR A 9 -8.86 7.26 6.36
N ILE A 10 -9.31 7.60 7.57
CA ILE A 10 -10.42 6.89 8.24
C ILE A 10 -11.71 6.97 7.42
N ASN A 11 -12.01 8.13 6.83
CA ASN A 11 -13.19 8.30 5.97
C ASN A 11 -13.08 7.44 4.70
N GLY A 12 -11.90 7.42 4.07
CA GLY A 12 -11.63 6.57 2.91
C GLY A 12 -11.88 5.09 3.20
N LEU A 13 -11.50 4.61 4.39
CA LEU A 13 -11.79 3.23 4.82
C LEU A 13 -13.29 2.93 4.96
N LYS A 14 -14.08 3.91 5.41
CA LYS A 14 -15.53 3.78 5.58
C LYS A 14 -16.30 3.86 4.26
N GLU A 15 -15.87 4.75 3.38
CA GLU A 15 -16.47 4.95 2.06
C GLU A 15 -16.24 3.76 1.12
N HIS A 16 -15.15 3.01 1.35
CA HIS A 16 -14.77 1.83 0.58
C HIS A 16 -14.76 0.58 1.49
N PRO A 17 -15.95 0.03 1.80
CA PRO A 17 -16.07 -1.16 2.63
C PRO A 17 -15.45 -2.36 1.93
N ARG A 18 -14.87 -3.24 2.74
CA ARG A 18 -14.12 -4.42 2.32
C ARG A 18 -14.62 -5.64 3.05
N GLU A 19 -14.42 -6.80 2.45
CA GLU A 19 -14.81 -8.06 3.08
C GLU A 19 -13.66 -8.59 3.92
N VAL A 20 -13.77 -8.43 5.24
CA VAL A 20 -12.80 -8.91 6.24
C VAL A 20 -13.51 -9.82 7.21
N TRP A 21 -12.88 -10.95 7.53
CA TRP A 21 -13.41 -11.96 8.46
C TRP A 21 -12.41 -12.17 9.59
N ILE A 22 -12.87 -12.13 10.84
CA ILE A 22 -12.07 -12.38 12.05
C ILE A 22 -12.89 -13.30 12.95
N ASP A 23 -12.27 -14.37 13.45
CA ASP A 23 -12.90 -15.36 14.35
C ASP A 23 -14.23 -15.93 13.83
N GLY A 24 -14.35 -16.07 12.51
CA GLY A 24 -15.55 -16.61 11.85
C GLY A 24 -16.67 -15.59 11.64
N GLU A 25 -16.48 -14.34 12.06
CA GLU A 25 -17.46 -13.26 11.90
C GLU A 25 -16.98 -12.24 10.86
N ARG A 26 -17.92 -11.71 10.08
CA ARG A 26 -17.65 -10.62 9.15
C ARG A 26 -17.49 -9.32 9.94
N VAL A 27 -16.42 -8.59 9.65
CA VAL A 27 -16.19 -7.25 10.18
C VAL A 27 -17.00 -6.25 9.38
N GLU A 28 -17.99 -5.61 10.02
CA GLU A 28 -18.83 -4.57 9.39
C GLU A 28 -18.06 -3.26 9.15
N ASP A 29 -17.22 -2.85 10.09
CA ASP A 29 -16.43 -1.61 10.00
C ASP A 29 -15.04 -1.80 10.60
N VAL A 30 -14.02 -1.82 9.75
CA VAL A 30 -12.62 -1.98 10.14
C VAL A 30 -12.08 -0.83 10.98
N THR A 31 -12.70 0.36 10.91
CA THR A 31 -12.28 1.55 11.66
C THR A 31 -12.70 1.50 13.12
N THR A 32 -13.74 0.73 13.45
CA THR A 32 -14.29 0.63 14.79
C THR A 32 -14.14 -0.76 15.42
N HIS A 33 -13.89 -1.80 14.61
CA HIS A 33 -13.71 -3.17 15.09
C HIS A 33 -12.59 -3.29 16.14
N PRO A 34 -12.81 -3.94 17.30
CA PRO A 34 -11.84 -4.00 18.40
C PRO A 34 -10.44 -4.50 18.01
N ALA A 35 -10.35 -5.47 17.10
CA ALA A 35 -9.08 -6.03 16.65
C ALA A 35 -8.27 -5.10 15.71
N LEU A 36 -8.92 -4.09 15.11
CA LEU A 36 -8.33 -3.28 14.03
C LEU A 36 -8.24 -1.78 14.37
N ARG A 37 -9.21 -1.25 15.13
CA ARG A 37 -9.37 0.20 15.38
C ARG A 37 -8.12 0.89 15.91
N ASN A 38 -7.31 0.21 16.71
CA ASN A 38 -6.07 0.79 17.23
C ASN A 38 -4.98 0.86 16.15
N GLY A 39 -4.90 -0.14 15.26
CA GLY A 39 -4.02 -0.08 14.09
C GLY A 39 -4.43 1.04 13.14
N VAL A 40 -5.74 1.20 12.89
CA VAL A 40 -6.28 2.34 12.11
C VAL A 40 -5.89 3.67 12.73
N LYS A 41 -6.07 3.84 14.05
CA LYS A 41 -5.65 5.06 14.76
C LYS A 41 -4.15 5.31 14.66
N SER A 42 -3.33 4.27 14.75
CA SER A 42 -1.88 4.41 14.61
C SER A 42 -1.48 4.86 13.21
N VAL A 43 -2.09 4.32 12.14
CA VAL A 43 -1.85 4.78 10.76
C VAL A 43 -2.37 6.21 10.56
N ALA A 44 -3.57 6.52 11.06
CA ALA A 44 -4.14 7.86 11.00
C ALA A 44 -3.23 8.92 11.66
N ALA A 45 -2.61 8.59 12.80
CA ALA A 45 -1.68 9.47 13.47
C ALA A 45 -0.43 9.79 12.62
N LEU A 46 0.05 8.85 11.79
CA LEU A 46 1.17 9.11 10.86
C LEU A 46 0.79 10.13 9.78
N TYR A 47 -0.44 10.04 9.27
CA TYR A 47 -0.97 11.03 8.33
C TYR A 47 -1.11 12.41 8.98
N ASP A 48 -1.60 12.50 10.21
CA ASP A 48 -1.71 13.77 10.94
C ASP A 48 -0.34 14.44 11.16
N MET A 49 0.75 13.67 11.31
CA MET A 49 2.12 14.24 11.39
C MET A 49 2.49 15.06 10.15
N GLN A 50 1.95 14.75 8.96
CA GLN A 50 2.21 15.51 7.73
C GLN A 50 1.58 16.92 7.76
N HIS A 51 0.63 17.13 8.66
CA HIS A 51 -0.09 18.40 8.85
C HIS A 51 0.38 19.17 10.09
N ASP A 52 1.23 18.57 10.91
CA ASP A 52 1.82 19.24 12.07
C ASP A 52 2.71 20.41 11.59
N PRO A 53 2.43 21.67 11.98
CA PRO A 53 3.20 22.83 11.55
C PRO A 53 4.70 22.72 11.86
N GLU A 54 5.09 22.01 12.92
CA GLU A 54 6.50 21.85 13.31
C GLU A 54 7.23 20.78 12.49
N MET A 55 6.50 19.83 11.89
CA MET A 55 7.08 18.70 11.15
C MET A 55 6.79 18.74 9.65
N ARG A 56 5.85 19.56 9.18
CA ARG A 56 5.35 19.55 7.80
C ARG A 56 6.46 19.63 6.74
N GLU A 57 7.47 20.46 6.97
CA GLU A 57 8.62 20.60 6.06
C GLU A 57 9.49 19.34 6.00
N GLU A 58 9.54 18.56 7.08
CA GLU A 58 10.23 17.26 7.12
C GLU A 58 9.36 16.12 6.56
N MET A 59 8.04 16.29 6.52
CA MET A 59 7.10 15.22 6.15
C MET A 59 6.66 15.26 4.69
N THR A 60 6.79 16.39 4.01
CA THR A 60 6.21 16.62 2.69
C THR A 60 7.16 17.33 1.72
N TYR A 61 6.90 17.22 0.42
CA TYR A 61 7.54 18.02 -0.62
C TYR A 61 6.50 18.48 -1.65
N ALA A 62 6.86 19.46 -2.48
CA ALA A 62 6.00 19.91 -3.57
C ALA A 62 5.87 18.81 -4.63
N SER A 63 4.64 18.44 -4.95
CA SER A 63 4.32 17.51 -6.03
C SER A 63 4.91 18.03 -7.35
N PRO A 64 5.58 17.18 -8.14
CA PRO A 64 6.08 17.58 -9.45
C PRO A 64 4.96 17.83 -10.48
N THR A 65 3.72 17.40 -10.22
CA THR A 65 2.60 17.55 -11.17
C THR A 65 1.66 18.69 -10.79
N THR A 66 1.38 18.89 -9.50
CA THR A 66 0.43 19.90 -9.02
C THR A 66 1.09 21.07 -8.27
N GLY A 67 2.31 20.87 -7.76
CA GLY A 67 2.96 21.79 -6.82
C GLY A 67 2.41 21.71 -5.39
N ASP A 68 1.32 20.97 -5.17
CA ASP A 68 0.74 20.79 -3.84
C ASP A 68 1.61 19.86 -2.97
N PRO A 69 1.53 19.95 -1.63
CA PRO A 69 2.32 19.08 -0.75
C PRO A 69 1.86 17.61 -0.81
N VAL A 70 2.81 16.71 -1.04
CA VAL A 70 2.67 15.25 -1.05
C VAL A 70 3.66 14.62 -0.05
N GLY A 71 3.37 13.42 0.45
CA GLY A 71 4.22 12.73 1.42
C GLY A 71 5.64 12.48 0.91
N LEU A 72 6.66 12.79 1.71
CA LEU A 72 8.08 12.72 1.33
C LEU A 72 8.53 11.31 0.95
N SER A 73 7.90 10.27 1.50
CA SER A 73 8.20 8.87 1.19
C SER A 73 7.96 8.51 -0.29
N PHE A 74 7.15 9.29 -1.01
CA PHE A 74 6.96 9.13 -2.47
C PHE A 74 8.09 9.76 -3.31
N MET A 75 9.00 10.53 -2.73
CA MET A 75 10.08 11.18 -3.48
C MET A 75 10.95 10.14 -4.20
N ILE A 76 11.21 10.38 -5.49
CA ILE A 76 12.20 9.64 -6.29
C ILE A 76 13.54 10.36 -6.16
N PRO A 77 14.46 9.88 -5.30
CA PRO A 77 15.69 10.62 -4.99
C PRO A 77 16.61 10.69 -6.21
N GLN A 78 17.16 11.88 -6.47
CA GLN A 78 18.18 12.15 -7.50
C GLN A 78 19.55 12.47 -6.89
N THR A 79 19.59 12.86 -5.62
CA THR A 79 20.83 13.20 -4.91
C THR A 79 20.96 12.50 -3.55
N VAL A 80 22.10 12.68 -2.89
CA VAL A 80 22.31 12.17 -1.52
C VAL A 80 21.41 12.91 -0.53
N GLU A 81 21.22 14.20 -0.73
CA GLU A 81 20.36 15.05 0.10
C GLU A 81 18.91 14.55 0.06
N ASP A 82 18.40 14.14 -1.12
CA ASP A 82 17.07 13.54 -1.23
C ASP A 82 16.94 12.24 -0.41
N LEU A 83 18.00 11.41 -0.41
CA LEU A 83 18.04 10.20 0.41
C LEU A 83 18.04 10.52 1.91
N GLU A 84 18.74 11.57 2.33
CA GLU A 84 18.76 12.02 3.72
C GLU A 84 17.41 12.59 4.15
N LEU A 85 16.78 13.42 3.32
CA LEU A 85 15.43 13.94 3.55
C LEU A 85 14.45 12.76 3.75
N ARG A 86 14.41 11.82 2.80
CA ARG A 86 13.53 10.66 2.88
C ARG A 86 13.81 9.80 4.11
N ARG A 87 15.08 9.55 4.45
CA ARG A 87 15.46 8.81 5.66
C ARG A 87 14.95 9.50 6.92
N ASN A 88 15.10 10.82 7.02
CA ASN A 88 14.69 11.57 8.20
C ASN A 88 13.17 11.48 8.38
N MET A 89 12.38 11.64 7.32
CA MET A 89 10.93 11.47 7.36
C MET A 89 10.51 10.07 7.80
N MET A 90 11.04 9.03 7.17
CA MET A 90 10.71 7.63 7.52
C MET A 90 11.11 7.31 8.96
N THR A 91 12.21 7.92 9.46
CA THR A 91 12.64 7.78 10.85
C THR A 91 11.63 8.37 11.84
N ARG A 92 10.99 9.50 11.51
CA ARG A 92 9.93 10.10 12.34
C ARG A 92 8.72 9.16 12.47
N TRP A 93 8.25 8.60 11.35
CA TRP A 93 7.17 7.62 11.35
C TRP A 93 7.54 6.34 12.10
N ALA A 94 8.76 5.84 11.93
CA ALA A 94 9.24 4.69 12.68
C ALA A 94 9.20 4.94 14.20
N TRP A 95 9.67 6.09 14.67
CA TRP A 95 9.67 6.45 16.10
C TRP A 95 8.27 6.60 16.69
N ALA A 96 7.27 7.03 15.90
CA ALA A 96 5.88 7.12 16.36
C ALA A 96 5.30 5.76 16.80
N SER A 97 5.88 4.65 16.34
CA SER A 97 5.53 3.29 16.77
C SER A 97 6.65 2.57 17.52
N CYS A 98 7.71 3.28 17.93
CA CYS A 98 8.95 2.68 18.47
C CYS A 98 9.53 1.57 17.56
N GLY A 99 9.36 1.71 16.25
CA GLY A 99 9.79 0.73 15.24
C GLY A 99 8.92 -0.52 15.14
N MET A 100 7.79 -0.59 15.85
CA MET A 100 6.94 -1.78 15.88
C MET A 100 6.02 -1.91 14.65
N MET A 101 5.68 -0.80 13.99
CA MET A 101 4.89 -0.81 12.75
C MET A 101 5.81 -0.94 11.52
N GLY A 102 6.23 -2.16 11.18
CA GLY A 102 7.12 -2.41 10.05
C GLY A 102 6.48 -2.35 8.65
N ARG A 103 5.21 -1.95 8.56
CA ARG A 103 4.43 -1.86 7.30
C ARG A 103 3.68 -0.53 7.18
N SER A 104 4.11 0.52 7.86
CA SER A 104 3.56 1.87 7.68
C SER A 104 3.55 2.29 6.20
N PRO A 105 2.70 3.25 5.79
CA PRO A 105 2.45 3.53 4.36
C PRO A 105 3.73 3.83 3.55
N ASP A 106 4.74 4.44 4.17
CA ASP A 106 6.03 4.79 3.58
C ASP A 106 6.77 3.57 3.01
N PHE A 107 6.53 2.38 3.55
CA PHE A 107 7.09 1.13 3.06
C PHE A 107 6.78 0.87 1.59
N LEU A 108 5.51 0.99 1.18
CA LEU A 108 5.14 0.77 -0.23
C LEU A 108 5.27 2.01 -1.09
N ASN A 109 5.19 3.22 -0.51
CA ASN A 109 5.45 4.45 -1.23
C ASN A 109 6.84 4.42 -1.89
N VAL A 110 7.85 3.93 -1.17
CA VAL A 110 9.22 3.76 -1.69
C VAL A 110 9.30 2.73 -2.82
N ILE A 111 8.52 1.64 -2.76
CA ILE A 111 8.50 0.62 -3.82
C ILE A 111 7.91 1.21 -5.11
N PHE A 112 6.77 1.90 -5.02
CA PHE A 112 6.15 2.51 -6.18
C PHE A 112 6.97 3.68 -6.75
N ALA A 113 7.62 4.46 -5.90
CA ALA A 113 8.59 5.48 -6.32
C ALA A 113 9.76 4.84 -7.09
N ALA A 114 10.30 3.72 -6.62
CA ALA A 114 11.37 3.00 -7.31
C ALA A 114 10.89 2.42 -8.66
N TRP A 115 9.69 1.84 -8.71
CA TRP A 115 9.13 1.32 -9.96
C TRP A 115 8.86 2.42 -10.99
N ALA A 116 8.37 3.58 -10.57
CA ALA A 116 8.19 4.73 -11.45
C ALA A 116 9.54 5.28 -11.96
N GLY A 117 10.53 5.39 -11.07
CA GLY A 117 11.89 5.79 -11.43
C GLY A 117 12.59 4.82 -12.39
N ALA A 118 12.20 3.55 -12.37
CA ALA A 118 12.68 2.49 -13.26
C ALA A 118 11.61 2.04 -14.29
N SER A 119 10.67 2.90 -14.64
CA SER A 119 9.48 2.54 -15.43
C SER A 119 9.81 1.95 -16.81
N ASP A 120 10.96 2.27 -17.39
CA ASP A 120 11.46 1.66 -18.64
C ASP A 120 11.59 0.13 -18.56
N PHE A 121 11.86 -0.41 -17.37
CA PHE A 121 11.91 -1.86 -17.16
C PHE A 121 10.58 -2.54 -17.53
N PHE A 122 9.45 -1.87 -17.27
CA PHE A 122 8.12 -2.43 -17.52
C PHE A 122 7.71 -2.38 -18.99
N ALA A 123 8.43 -1.64 -19.85
CA ALA A 123 8.15 -1.56 -21.28
C ALA A 123 8.69 -2.76 -22.10
N GLN A 124 9.41 -3.70 -21.49
CA GLN A 124 10.15 -4.75 -22.21
C GLN A 124 9.26 -5.70 -23.02
N ASP A 125 8.10 -6.04 -22.50
CA ASP A 125 7.15 -6.96 -23.17
C ASP A 125 5.99 -6.16 -23.78
N ARG A 126 5.33 -5.35 -22.95
CA ARG A 126 4.18 -4.52 -23.32
C ARG A 126 4.46 -3.05 -22.99
N PRO A 127 4.71 -2.18 -24.00
CA PRO A 127 5.11 -0.79 -23.79
C PRO A 127 4.16 0.03 -22.91
N GLU A 128 2.87 -0.29 -22.93
CA GLU A 128 1.85 0.36 -22.11
C GLU A 128 2.06 0.17 -20.60
N PHE A 129 2.76 -0.88 -20.16
CA PHE A 129 2.99 -1.13 -18.73
C PHE A 129 3.92 -0.11 -18.09
N LYS A 130 4.83 0.50 -18.87
CA LYS A 130 5.57 1.67 -18.40
C LYS A 130 4.62 2.79 -17.97
N GLN A 131 3.64 3.12 -18.83
CA GLN A 131 2.69 4.18 -18.54
C GLN A 131 1.78 3.81 -17.36
N ASN A 132 1.37 2.54 -17.25
CA ASN A 132 0.53 2.08 -16.14
C ASN A 132 1.23 2.26 -14.78
N VAL A 133 2.52 1.89 -14.68
CA VAL A 133 3.29 2.05 -13.44
C VAL A 133 3.47 3.53 -13.08
N SER A 134 3.81 4.38 -14.07
CA SER A 134 3.95 5.82 -13.84
C SER A 134 2.62 6.47 -13.41
N ASN A 135 1.52 6.14 -14.10
CA ASN A 135 0.19 6.65 -13.76
C ASN A 135 -0.26 6.21 -12.37
N TYR A 136 -0.02 4.94 -12.03
CA TYR A 136 -0.40 4.41 -10.73
C TYR A 136 0.42 5.04 -9.61
N TYR A 137 1.73 5.21 -9.79
CA TYR A 137 2.59 5.94 -8.84
C TYR A 137 2.10 7.38 -8.62
N GLU A 138 1.77 8.11 -9.69
CA GLU A 138 1.22 9.46 -9.56
C GLU A 138 -0.12 9.43 -8.80
N TYR A 139 -1.02 8.53 -9.16
CA TYR A 139 -2.31 8.38 -8.47
C TYR A 139 -2.15 8.08 -6.98
N VAL A 140 -1.30 7.13 -6.58
CA VAL A 140 -1.10 6.81 -5.16
C VAL A 140 -0.43 7.96 -4.40
N ARG A 141 0.46 8.73 -5.04
CA ARG A 141 1.10 9.91 -4.45
C ARG A 141 0.11 11.06 -4.26
N GLU A 142 -0.66 11.38 -5.30
CA GLU A 142 -1.61 12.49 -5.29
C GLU A 142 -2.87 12.20 -4.44
N ASN A 143 -3.06 10.94 -4.02
CA ASN A 143 -4.14 10.55 -3.11
C ASN A 143 -3.62 10.02 -1.77
N ASP A 144 -2.30 9.97 -1.57
CA ASP A 144 -1.60 9.53 -0.36
C ASP A 144 -2.12 8.21 0.21
N LEU A 145 -2.30 7.22 -0.67
CA LEU A 145 -2.95 5.94 -0.34
C LEU A 145 -2.10 5.05 0.55
N THR A 146 -2.72 4.43 1.56
CA THR A 146 -2.10 3.33 2.32
C THR A 146 -2.19 2.05 1.51
N LEU A 147 -1.06 1.51 1.10
CA LEU A 147 -1.00 0.26 0.33
C LEU A 147 -0.57 -0.92 1.21
N THR A 148 -0.95 -2.13 0.81
CA THR A 148 -0.20 -3.33 1.18
C THR A 148 0.07 -4.21 -0.04
N HIS A 149 0.92 -5.21 0.11
CA HIS A 149 1.15 -6.23 -0.91
C HIS A 149 0.83 -7.63 -0.38
N ALA A 150 0.55 -8.55 -1.28
CA ALA A 150 0.40 -9.97 -0.95
C ALA A 150 1.18 -10.82 -1.96
N LEU A 151 2.41 -11.18 -1.61
CA LEU A 151 3.37 -11.81 -2.53
C LEU A 151 3.43 -13.34 -2.40
N LEU A 152 3.08 -13.87 -1.21
CA LEU A 152 3.23 -15.30 -0.95
C LEU A 152 2.06 -16.09 -1.52
N ASN A 153 2.38 -17.13 -2.29
CA ASN A 153 1.39 -18.11 -2.71
C ASN A 153 1.14 -19.12 -1.58
N LEU A 154 -0.10 -19.59 -1.46
CA LEU A 154 -0.37 -20.80 -0.70
C LEU A 154 0.48 -21.94 -1.29
N GLN A 155 1.30 -22.55 -0.44
CA GLN A 155 2.13 -23.67 -0.85
C GLN A 155 1.32 -24.96 -0.83
N ARG A 156 1.54 -25.80 -1.83
CA ARG A 156 1.02 -27.16 -1.82
C ARG A 156 1.66 -27.94 -0.67
N ARG A 157 0.88 -28.86 -0.10
CA ARG A 157 1.39 -29.87 0.82
C ARG A 157 2.45 -30.71 0.09
N ARG A 158 3.59 -30.97 0.74
CA ARG A 158 4.71 -31.74 0.15
C ARG A 158 4.53 -33.27 0.21
N GLY A 159 3.56 -33.77 0.97
CA GLY A 159 3.29 -35.20 1.11
C GLY A 159 1.87 -35.55 0.65
N ALA A 160 1.72 -36.63 -0.12
CA ALA A 160 0.43 -37.09 -0.61
C ALA A 160 -0.43 -37.62 0.53
N SER A 161 -1.68 -37.15 0.61
CA SER A 161 -2.70 -37.71 1.50
C SER A 161 -3.90 -38.16 0.67
N ALA A 162 -4.47 -39.33 0.99
CA ALA A 162 -5.64 -39.87 0.30
C ALA A 162 -6.90 -38.97 0.41
N THR A 163 -6.88 -37.97 1.29
CA THR A 163 -7.94 -36.98 1.48
C THR A 163 -7.62 -35.60 0.88
N ASP A 164 -6.51 -35.44 0.15
CA ASP A 164 -6.20 -34.17 -0.53
C ASP A 164 -7.17 -33.97 -1.72
N THR A 165 -8.24 -33.22 -1.43
CA THR A 165 -9.26 -32.77 -2.39
C THR A 165 -9.12 -31.28 -2.73
N VAL A 166 -8.02 -30.65 -2.29
CA VAL A 166 -7.78 -29.22 -2.53
C VAL A 166 -7.57 -29.01 -4.03
N SER A 167 -8.39 -28.14 -4.63
CA SER A 167 -8.27 -27.71 -6.04
C SER A 167 -6.83 -27.34 -6.38
N GLU A 168 -6.39 -27.66 -7.60
CA GLU A 168 -5.05 -27.32 -8.08
C GLU A 168 -4.80 -25.80 -8.17
N GLU A 169 -5.87 -25.00 -8.16
CA GLU A 169 -5.91 -23.53 -8.29
C GLU A 169 -5.77 -22.79 -6.94
N VAL A 170 -4.76 -23.16 -6.14
CA VAL A 170 -4.56 -22.54 -4.82
C VAL A 170 -3.85 -21.17 -4.91
N ALA A 171 -2.88 -21.07 -5.82
CA ALA A 171 -2.14 -19.84 -6.08
C ALA A 171 -2.92 -18.93 -7.02
N LEU A 172 -2.78 -17.61 -6.83
CA LEU A 172 -3.39 -16.63 -7.70
C LEU A 172 -2.91 -16.80 -9.16
N THR A 173 -3.84 -16.97 -10.08
CA THR A 173 -3.57 -17.27 -11.49
C THR A 173 -4.53 -16.50 -12.39
N VAL A 174 -4.09 -16.13 -13.60
CA VAL A 174 -4.95 -15.61 -14.67
C VAL A 174 -5.80 -16.75 -15.22
N VAL A 175 -7.12 -16.67 -15.04
CA VAL A 175 -8.06 -17.69 -15.55
C VAL A 175 -8.76 -17.27 -16.84
N LYS A 176 -8.72 -15.97 -17.17
CA LYS A 176 -9.30 -15.44 -18.40
C LYS A 176 -8.67 -14.09 -18.75
N GLU A 177 -8.47 -13.84 -20.03
CA GLU A 177 -8.16 -12.52 -20.58
C GLU A 177 -9.32 -12.02 -21.43
N THR A 178 -9.59 -10.72 -21.35
CA THR A 178 -10.68 -10.06 -22.07
C THR A 178 -10.22 -8.71 -22.60
N GLY A 179 -11.00 -8.09 -23.50
CA GLY A 179 -10.73 -6.71 -23.93
C GLY A 179 -10.78 -5.68 -22.80
N ALA A 180 -11.38 -6.00 -21.64
CA ALA A 180 -11.43 -5.13 -20.47
C ALA A 180 -10.28 -5.37 -19.46
N GLY A 181 -9.50 -6.43 -19.62
CA GLY A 181 -8.43 -6.82 -18.69
C GLY A 181 -8.42 -8.31 -18.35
N VAL A 182 -7.74 -8.67 -17.26
CA VAL A 182 -7.55 -10.05 -16.80
C VAL A 182 -8.52 -10.41 -15.67
N VAL A 183 -8.96 -11.65 -15.63
CA VAL A 183 -9.70 -12.24 -14.51
C VAL A 183 -8.74 -13.14 -13.74
N LEU A 184 -8.57 -12.86 -12.45
CA LEU A 184 -7.71 -13.60 -11.55
C LEU A 184 -8.52 -14.49 -10.61
N ARG A 185 -8.00 -15.68 -10.29
CA ARG A 185 -8.57 -16.57 -9.28
C ARG A 185 -7.47 -17.20 -8.44
N GLY A 186 -7.70 -17.30 -7.15
CA GLY A 186 -6.79 -17.94 -6.19
C GLY A 186 -6.56 -17.07 -4.98
N SER A 187 -5.49 -17.36 -4.25
CA SER A 187 -5.19 -16.68 -2.99
C SER A 187 -3.74 -16.20 -2.92
N ARG A 188 -3.53 -15.19 -2.07
CA ARG A 188 -2.22 -14.72 -1.61
C ARG A 188 -2.23 -14.68 -0.09
N LEU A 189 -1.06 -14.89 0.50
CA LEU A 189 -0.84 -14.93 1.95
C LEU A 189 -0.01 -13.75 2.42
N LEU A 190 -0.10 -13.50 3.73
CA LEU A 190 0.67 -12.48 4.46
C LEU A 190 0.50 -11.05 3.93
N ALA A 191 -0.75 -10.65 3.70
CA ALA A 191 -1.11 -9.27 3.43
C ALA A 191 -1.17 -8.44 4.72
N THR A 192 -0.01 -8.18 5.34
CA THR A 192 0.06 -7.33 6.55
C THR A 192 -0.49 -5.93 6.26
N LEU A 193 -1.37 -5.39 7.11
CA LEU A 193 -2.24 -4.21 6.86
C LEU A 193 -3.43 -4.43 5.92
N GLY A 194 -3.60 -5.58 5.25
CA GLY A 194 -4.66 -5.81 4.26
C GLY A 194 -6.05 -5.29 4.66
N PRO A 195 -6.56 -5.58 5.87
CA PRO A 195 -7.84 -5.07 6.31
C PRO A 195 -7.95 -3.53 6.38
N ILE A 196 -6.84 -2.81 6.48
CA ILE A 196 -6.81 -1.36 6.72
C ILE A 196 -5.97 -0.58 5.68
N SER A 197 -5.74 -1.18 4.50
CA SER A 197 -5.15 -0.52 3.33
C SER A 197 -6.23 0.02 2.39
N ASP A 198 -5.94 1.09 1.64
CA ASP A 198 -6.78 1.59 0.56
C ASP A 198 -6.77 0.61 -0.64
N GLU A 199 -5.58 0.14 -1.04
CA GLU A 199 -5.42 -0.78 -2.18
C GLU A 199 -4.39 -1.89 -1.93
N LEU A 200 -4.42 -2.93 -2.77
CA LEU A 200 -3.55 -4.12 -2.71
C LEU A 200 -2.68 -4.22 -3.96
N ALA A 201 -1.36 -4.28 -3.77
CA ALA A 201 -0.39 -4.61 -4.81
C ALA A 201 -0.16 -6.12 -4.88
N ILE A 202 -0.46 -6.74 -6.02
CA ILE A 202 -0.54 -8.20 -6.20
C ILE A 202 0.41 -8.71 -7.28
#